data_AF-A0A0G1LT87-F1
#
_entry.id   AF-A0A0G1LT87-F1
#
_cell.length_a   1.000
_cell.length_b   1.000
_cell.length_c   1.000
_cell.angle_alpha   90.00
_cell.angle_beta   90.00
_cell.angle_gamma   90.00
#
_symmetry.space_group_name_H-M   'P 1'
#
loop_
_entity.id
_entity.type
_entity.pdbx_description
1 polymer ?
#
loop_
_entity_poly.entity_id
_entity_poly.type
_entity_poly.pdbx_seq_one_letter_code
_entity_poly.pdbx_strand_id
1 'polypeptide(L)'
;MQLSQNPINKTLEKQLGQMMYQVLAETGSPEEIQMILNDLLTEAERMALLKRLGIALYLDKGRSYEDIKNNIKVSSATIATVAESLGNEGWQEIIKRIKAEEWANDWTDKITGGIKRIFK
;
A
#
# COMPACT_ATOMS: atom_id res chain seq x y z
N MET A 1 19.13 -1.80 -0.69
CA MET A 1 20.35 -2.67 -0.73
C MET A 1 20.85 -2.83 -2.17
N GLN A 2 22.18 -2.82 -2.42
CA GLN A 2 22.70 -3.22 -3.74
C GLN A 2 22.63 -4.74 -3.87
N LEU A 3 21.96 -5.25 -4.91
CA LEU A 3 21.83 -6.68 -5.15
C LEU A 3 23.07 -7.21 -5.89
N SER A 4 23.51 -8.40 -5.51
CA SER A 4 24.52 -9.16 -6.27
C SER A 4 23.94 -9.63 -7.60
N GLN A 5 24.78 -9.74 -8.63
CA GLN A 5 24.40 -10.35 -9.91
C GLN A 5 24.28 -11.88 -9.82
N ASN A 6 24.83 -12.49 -8.78
CA ASN A 6 24.67 -13.91 -8.52
C ASN A 6 23.29 -14.14 -7.88
N PRO A 7 22.38 -14.88 -8.54
CA PRO A 7 21.04 -15.08 -8.02
C PRO A 7 21.07 -15.99 -6.80
N ILE A 8 20.10 -15.79 -5.91
CA ILE A 8 19.83 -16.74 -4.82
C ILE A 8 19.39 -18.07 -5.44
N ASN A 9 19.73 -19.18 -4.78
CA ASN A 9 19.21 -20.49 -5.16
C ASN A 9 17.67 -20.47 -5.13
N LYS A 10 17.02 -20.89 -6.23
CA LYS A 10 15.54 -20.82 -6.37
C LYS A 10 14.76 -21.52 -5.26
N THR A 11 15.27 -22.64 -4.74
CA THR A 11 14.64 -23.35 -3.61
C THR A 11 14.71 -22.52 -2.35
N LEU A 12 15.88 -21.94 -2.07
CA LEU A 12 16.08 -21.06 -0.91
C LEU A 12 15.23 -19.79 -1.02
N GLU A 13 15.20 -19.15 -2.20
CA GLU A 13 14.36 -17.97 -2.45
C GLU A 13 12.88 -18.27 -2.17
N LYS A 14 12.37 -19.39 -2.67
CA LYS A 14 10.99 -19.83 -2.40
C LYS A 14 10.73 -20.06 -0.92
N GLN A 15 11.64 -20.72 -0.22
CA GLN A 15 11.50 -21.00 1.22
C GLN A 15 11.51 -19.71 2.04
N LEU A 16 12.45 -18.80 1.78
CA LEU A 16 12.53 -17.49 2.44
C LEU A 16 11.28 -16.64 2.16
N GLY A 17 10.80 -16.65 0.91
CA GLY A 17 9.57 -15.96 0.54
C GLY A 17 8.35 -16.50 1.30
N GLN A 18 8.20 -17.83 1.37
CA GLN A 18 7.10 -18.45 2.12
C GLN A 18 7.13 -18.10 3.61
N MET A 19 8.30 -18.17 4.25
CA MET A 19 8.46 -17.77 5.66
C MET A 19 8.07 -16.30 5.87
N MET A 20 8.54 -15.41 4.99
CA MET A 20 8.23 -13.98 5.07
C MET A 20 6.74 -13.71 4.94
N TYR A 21 6.07 -14.33 3.95
CA TYR A 21 4.63 -14.15 3.75
C TYR A 21 3.81 -14.69 4.93
N GLN A 22 4.25 -15.82 5.52
CA GLN A 22 3.60 -16.38 6.70
C GLN A 22 3.71 -15.43 7.90
N VAL A 23 4.91 -14.90 8.18
CA VAL A 23 5.10 -13.92 9.27
C VAL A 23 4.20 -12.70 9.08
N LEU A 24 4.15 -12.12 7.87
CA LEU A 24 3.29 -10.97 7.58
C LEU A 24 1.79 -11.30 7.70
N ALA A 25 1.37 -12.52 7.37
CA ALA A 25 -0.03 -12.95 7.44
C ALA A 25 -0.48 -13.26 8.88
N GLU A 26 0.42 -13.72 9.74
CA GLU A 26 0.16 -14.03 11.15
C GLU A 26 0.23 -12.80 12.06
N THR A 27 0.83 -11.71 11.59
CA THR A 27 0.96 -10.46 12.36
C THR A 27 -0.43 -9.85 12.62
N GLY A 28 -0.69 -9.47 13.87
CA GLY A 28 -2.04 -9.12 14.34
C GLY A 28 -2.37 -7.63 14.28
N SER A 29 -1.38 -6.75 14.11
CA SER A 29 -1.60 -5.30 14.15
C SER A 29 -0.77 -4.51 13.13
N PRO A 30 -1.26 -3.33 12.69
CA PRO A 30 -0.47 -2.41 11.87
C PRO A 30 0.85 -1.97 12.52
N GLU A 31 0.88 -1.83 13.85
CA GLU A 31 2.07 -1.40 14.60
C GLU A 31 3.19 -2.45 14.53
N GLU A 32 2.84 -3.74 14.64
CA GLU A 32 3.81 -4.83 14.50
C GLU A 32 4.37 -4.88 13.07
N ILE A 33 3.52 -4.75 12.04
CA ILE A 33 3.96 -4.67 10.64
C ILE A 33 4.89 -3.47 10.44
N GLN A 34 4.56 -2.30 11.01
CA GLN A 34 5.39 -1.12 10.90
C GLN A 34 6.78 -1.33 11.51
N MET A 35 6.86 -1.96 12.70
CA MET A 35 8.12 -2.30 13.34
C MET A 35 8.96 -3.24 12.45
N ILE A 36 8.35 -4.31 11.94
CA ILE A 36 9.01 -5.29 11.06
C ILE A 36 9.56 -4.60 9.80
N LEU A 37 8.74 -3.78 9.12
CA LEU A 37 9.17 -3.09 7.90
C LEU A 37 10.23 -2.01 8.16
N ASN A 38 10.24 -1.41 9.35
CA ASN A 38 11.28 -0.45 9.74
C ASN A 38 12.66 -1.10 9.87
N ASP A 39 12.71 -2.34 10.35
CA ASP A 39 13.96 -3.09 10.51
C ASP A 39 14.41 -3.76 9.20
N LEU A 40 13.47 -4.21 8.36
CA LEU A 40 13.79 -4.93 7.12
C LEU A 40 14.13 -4.02 5.93
N LEU A 41 13.45 -2.88 5.83
CA LEU A 41 13.58 -1.98 4.68
C LEU A 41 14.41 -0.76 5.05
N THR A 42 15.11 -0.20 4.08
CA THR A 42 15.68 1.14 4.22
C THR A 42 14.59 2.20 4.19
N GLU A 43 14.89 3.40 4.70
CA GLU A 43 13.96 4.54 4.63
C GLU A 43 13.52 4.84 3.19
N ALA A 44 14.44 4.75 2.23
CA ALA A 44 14.15 4.95 0.81
C ALA A 44 13.18 3.90 0.25
N GLU A 45 13.36 2.63 0.62
CA GLU A 45 12.48 1.52 0.20
C GLU A 45 11.07 1.69 0.80
N ARG A 46 10.97 2.06 2.09
CA ARG A 46 9.67 2.37 2.73
C ARG A 46 8.97 3.54 2.06
N MET A 47 9.70 4.63 1.80
CA MET A 47 9.16 5.80 1.12
C MET A 47 8.70 5.48 -0.30
N ALA A 48 9.42 4.60 -1.01
CA ALA A 48 9.02 4.14 -2.33
C ALA A 48 7.69 3.36 -2.29
N LEU A 49 7.48 2.49 -1.28
CA LEU A 49 6.20 1.79 -1.09
C LEU A 49 5.04 2.77 -0.88
N LEU A 50 5.21 3.73 0.04
CA LEU A 50 4.19 4.75 0.33
C LEU A 50 3.86 5.60 -0.91
N LYS A 51 4.87 6.02 -1.67
CA LYS A 51 4.67 6.78 -2.91
C LYS A 51 3.95 5.98 -3.98
N ARG A 52 4.28 4.70 -4.17
CA ARG A 52 3.56 3.83 -5.11
C ARG A 52 2.09 3.67 -4.73
N LEU A 53 1.80 3.47 -3.45
CA LEU A 53 0.43 3.43 -2.94
C LEU A 53 -0.30 4.76 -3.20
N GLY A 54 0.34 5.89 -2.91
CA GLY A 54 -0.21 7.22 -3.17
C GLY A 54 -0.53 7.45 -4.65
N ILE A 55 0.36 7.04 -5.56
CA ILE A 55 0.11 7.08 -7.01
C ILE A 55 -1.13 6.24 -7.35
N ALA A 56 -1.19 4.99 -6.89
CA ALA A 56 -2.29 4.08 -7.18
C ALA A 56 -3.64 4.66 -6.75
N LEU A 57 -3.73 5.19 -5.53
CA LEU A 57 -4.95 5.80 -4.99
C LEU A 57 -5.35 7.08 -5.73
N TYR A 58 -4.38 7.92 -6.13
CA TYR A 58 -4.69 9.13 -6.90
C TYR A 58 -5.19 8.79 -8.32
N LEU A 59 -4.56 7.80 -8.98
CA LEU A 59 -5.00 7.34 -10.29
C LEU A 59 -6.40 6.71 -10.23
N ASP A 60 -6.66 5.90 -9.21
CA ASP A 60 -7.99 5.32 -8.96
C ASP A 60 -9.05 6.40 -8.70
N LYS A 61 -8.68 7.51 -8.05
CA LYS A 61 -9.53 8.71 -7.85
C LYS A 61 -9.59 9.63 -9.08
N GLY A 62 -9.03 9.24 -10.22
CA GLY A 62 -9.09 9.99 -11.49
C GLY A 62 -8.25 11.29 -11.49
N ARG A 63 -7.23 11.40 -10.64
CA ARG A 63 -6.36 12.58 -10.56
C ARG A 63 -5.41 12.67 -11.75
N SER A 64 -5.06 13.90 -12.12
CA SER A 64 -4.10 14.15 -13.20
C SER A 64 -2.67 13.76 -12.81
N TYR A 65 -1.82 13.47 -13.79
CA TYR A 65 -0.39 13.20 -13.57
C TYR A 65 0.33 14.39 -12.92
N GLU A 66 -0.10 15.61 -13.24
CA GLU A 66 0.45 16.83 -12.65
C GLU A 66 0.13 16.91 -11.15
N ASP A 67 -1.12 16.64 -10.76
CA ASP A 67 -1.53 16.59 -9.36
C ASP A 67 -0.74 15.53 -8.59
N ILE A 68 -0.57 14.35 -9.17
CA ILE A 68 0.17 13.24 -8.55
C ILE A 68 1.64 13.63 -8.36
N LYS A 69 2.27 14.19 -9.39
CA LYS A 69 3.67 14.66 -9.31
C LYS A 69 3.84 15.70 -8.20
N ASN A 70 2.93 16.67 -8.13
CA ASN A 70 3.01 17.78 -7.18
C ASN A 70 2.76 17.35 -5.74
N ASN A 71 1.87 16.38 -5.50
CA ASN A 71 1.53 15.92 -4.16
C ASN A 71 2.43 14.78 -3.67
N ILE A 72 2.67 13.75 -4.50
CA ILE A 72 3.42 12.54 -4.13
C ILE A 72 4.94 12.72 -4.32
N LYS A 73 5.36 13.77 -5.02
CA LYS A 73 6.78 14.11 -5.27
C LYS A 73 7.51 12.97 -6.00
N VAL A 74 7.00 12.63 -7.18
CA VAL A 74 7.49 11.57 -8.08
C VAL A 74 7.57 12.05 -9.53
N SER A 75 8.36 11.37 -10.35
CA SER A 75 8.44 11.68 -11.79
C SER A 75 7.26 11.11 -12.57
N SER A 76 6.94 11.71 -13.72
CA SER A 76 5.90 11.19 -14.63
C SER A 76 6.19 9.76 -15.10
N ALA A 77 7.47 9.41 -15.29
CA ALA A 77 7.89 8.05 -15.62
C ALA A 77 7.53 7.06 -14.49
N THR A 78 7.73 7.45 -13.23
CA THR A 78 7.34 6.62 -12.07
C THR A 78 5.83 6.40 -12.03
N ILE A 79 5.05 7.46 -12.32
CA ILE A 79 3.58 7.38 -12.37
C ILE A 79 3.15 6.37 -13.45
N ALA A 80 3.73 6.46 -14.65
CA ALA A 80 3.44 5.57 -15.75
C ALA A 80 3.72 4.09 -15.39
N THR A 81 4.87 3.79 -14.78
CA THR A 81 5.20 2.43 -14.34
C THR A 81 4.18 1.87 -13.35
N VAL A 82 3.70 2.68 -12.40
CA VAL A 82 2.66 2.22 -11.47
C VAL A 82 1.33 2.00 -12.21
N ALA A 83 0.95 2.93 -13.08
CA ALA A 83 -0.27 2.88 -13.87
C ALA A 83 -0.37 1.59 -14.70
N GLU A 84 0.72 1.17 -15.36
CA GLU A 84 0.79 -0.08 -16.12
C GLU A 84 0.49 -1.32 -15.25
N SER A 85 0.89 -1.29 -13.98
CA SER A 85 0.67 -2.41 -13.05
C SER A 85 -0.68 -2.39 -12.34
N LEU A 86 -1.46 -1.31 -12.42
CA LEU A 86 -2.70 -1.19 -11.62
C LEU A 86 -3.73 -2.28 -11.93
N GLY A 87 -3.72 -2.85 -13.13
CA GLY A 87 -4.58 -3.98 -13.49
C GLY A 87 -4.23 -5.30 -12.80
N ASN A 88 -3.07 -5.39 -12.15
CA ASN A 88 -2.61 -6.61 -11.48
C ASN A 88 -3.47 -6.90 -10.23
N GLU A 89 -3.73 -8.18 -9.98
CA GLU A 89 -4.57 -8.65 -8.88
C GLU A 89 -4.19 -8.07 -7.51
N GLY A 90 -2.88 -7.95 -7.24
CA GLY A 90 -2.39 -7.38 -5.99
C GLY A 90 -2.81 -5.92 -5.78
N TRP A 91 -2.75 -5.08 -6.82
CA TRP A 91 -3.19 -3.68 -6.72
C TRP A 91 -4.71 -3.59 -6.58
N GLN A 92 -5.45 -4.41 -7.31
CA GLN A 92 -6.90 -4.46 -7.22
C GLN A 92 -7.37 -4.83 -5.81
N GLU A 93 -6.72 -5.82 -5.18
CA GLU A 93 -7.03 -6.22 -3.80
C GLU A 93 -6.68 -5.13 -2.78
N ILE A 94 -5.51 -4.47 -2.91
CA ILE A 94 -5.13 -3.35 -2.04
C ILE A 94 -6.15 -2.22 -2.13
N ILE A 95 -6.49 -1.77 -3.34
CA ILE A 95 -7.44 -0.67 -3.56
C ILE A 95 -8.83 -1.04 -3.01
N LYS A 96 -9.28 -2.27 -3.24
CA LYS A 96 -10.56 -2.77 -2.74
C LYS A 96 -10.63 -2.72 -1.21
N ARG A 97 -9.59 -3.17 -0.50
CA ARG A 97 -9.54 -3.14 0.97
C ARG A 97 -9.58 -1.71 1.51
N ILE A 98 -8.77 -0.83 0.95
CA ILE A 98 -8.75 0.59 1.37
C ILE A 98 -10.11 1.24 1.18
N LYS A 99 -10.77 1.02 0.04
CA LYS A 99 -12.13 1.54 -0.20
C LYS A 99 -13.16 0.98 0.78
N ALA A 100 -13.06 -0.29 1.13
CA ALA A 100 -13.95 -0.90 2.11
C ALA A 100 -13.80 -0.27 3.50
N GLU A 101 -12.57 0.02 3.92
CA GLU A 101 -12.29 0.73 5.17
C GLU A 101 -12.75 2.20 5.13
N GLU A 102 -12.47 2.93 4.04
CA GLU A 102 -12.99 4.29 3.84
C GLU A 102 -14.53 4.31 3.96
N TRP A 103 -15.22 3.35 3.32
CA TRP A 103 -16.69 3.23 3.39
C TRP A 103 -17.19 2.86 4.79
N ALA A 104 -16.49 1.95 5.49
CA ALA A 104 -16.86 1.57 6.86
C ALA A 104 -16.75 2.76 7.82
N ASN A 105 -15.68 3.57 7.67
CA ASN A 105 -15.47 4.77 8.46
C ASN A 105 -16.53 5.84 8.14
N ASP A 106 -16.78 6.13 6.86
CA ASP A 106 -17.81 7.08 6.42
C ASP A 106 -19.21 6.68 6.91
N TRP A 107 -19.52 5.38 6.93
CA TRP A 107 -20.81 4.87 7.39
C TRP A 107 -20.94 4.94 8.92
N THR A 108 -19.86 4.63 9.65
CA THR A 108 -19.79 4.78 11.11
C THR A 108 -19.98 6.23 11.52
N ASP A 109 -19.36 7.17 10.82
CA ASP A 109 -19.51 8.61 11.07
C ASP A 109 -20.94 9.10 10.78
N LYS A 110 -21.57 8.62 9.71
CA LYS A 110 -22.97 8.94 9.37
C LYS A 110 -23.96 8.40 10.38
N ILE A 111 -23.78 7.17 10.87
CA ILE A 111 -24.64 6.57 11.90
C ILE A 111 -24.48 7.32 13.23
N THR A 112 -23.26 7.55 13.66
CA THR A 112 -22.99 8.24 14.94
C THR A 112 -23.47 9.69 14.90
N GLY A 113 -23.30 10.37 13.76
CA GLY A 113 -23.84 11.70 13.52
C GLY A 113 -25.37 11.76 13.44
N GLY A 114 -26.00 10.71 12.90
CA GLY A 114 -27.47 10.56 12.86
C GLY A 114 -28.08 10.31 14.24
N ILE A 115 -27.47 9.43 15.03
CA ILE A 115 -27.89 9.11 16.40
C ILE A 115 -27.83 10.35 17.30
N LYS A 116 -26.75 11.14 17.25
CA LYS A 116 -26.66 12.41 18.01
C LYS A 116 -27.77 13.42 17.70
N ARG A 117 -28.36 13.35 16.50
CA ARG A 117 -29.45 14.25 16.07
C ARG A 117 -30.83 13.76 16.50
N ILE A 118 -30.98 12.45 16.75
CA ILE A 118 -32.24 11.82 17.17
C ILE A 118 -32.40 11.89 18.70
N PHE A 119 -31.30 11.88 19.46
CA PHE A 119 -31.29 11.95 20.93
C PHE A 119 -31.09 13.38 21.48
N LYS A 120 -31.43 14.42 20.72
CA LYS A 120 -31.44 15.81 21.17
C LYS A 120 -32.87 16.36 21.18
#